data_AF-A0A955Y4P3-F1
#
_entry.id   AF-A0A955Y4P3-F1
#
_cell.length_a   1.000
_cell.length_b   1.000
_cell.length_c   1.000
_cell.angle_alpha   90.00
_cell.angle_beta   90.00
_cell.angle_gamma   90.00
#
_symmetry.space_group_name_H-M   'P 1'
#
loop_
_entity.id
_entity.type
_entity.pdbx_description
1 polymer ?
#
loop_
_entity_poly.entity_id
_entity_poly.type
_entity_poly.pdbx_seq_one_letter_code
_entity_poly.pdbx_strand_id
1 'polypeptide(L)'
;GADYVLTGSVNQATREAGTSDRVKAMLAEAGTADVGMAPASDMFEAGVEVQVLKRGTLFAMRGAQLYQLYRTYDSLEAIPRDVMSKLEKSVFKMSVDAVWEGCVSFFSERDPKQLERAAKEPKHQMALVFRWYLGLSSHWAIRGEADRKLDVQIWCGPAIGSFNQWTAGTFLAEPAERRVVAVAANLLAGAAAITRSHHLLVQGVDAGPESRAWRPRPLS
;
A
#
# COMPACT_ATOMS: atom_id res chain seq x y z
N GLY A 1 15.15 14.26 19.47
CA GLY A 1 15.32 15.65 19.03
C GLY A 1 15.01 15.78 17.55
N ALA A 2 13.84 15.33 17.11
CA ALA A 2 13.32 15.67 15.79
C ALA A 2 12.54 16.98 15.93
N ASP A 3 12.72 17.91 14.99
CA ASP A 3 12.05 19.22 15.03
C ASP A 3 10.57 19.11 14.64
N TYR A 4 10.22 18.10 13.84
CA TYR A 4 8.86 17.80 13.41
C TYR A 4 8.70 16.29 13.17
N VAL A 5 7.45 15.85 13.06
CA VAL A 5 7.08 14.46 12.74
C VAL A 5 6.23 14.42 11.49
N LEU A 6 6.37 13.36 10.69
CA LEU A 6 5.52 13.12 9.52
C LEU A 6 4.69 11.86 9.74
N THR A 7 3.45 11.94 9.31
CA THR A 7 2.54 10.80 9.20
C THR A 7 2.23 10.53 7.73
N GLY A 8 2.05 9.26 7.39
CA GLY A 8 1.71 8.81 6.04
C GLY A 8 0.57 7.81 6.06
N SER A 9 0.87 6.56 6.45
CA SER A 9 -0.11 5.45 6.41
C SER A 9 -1.42 5.72 7.14
N VAL A 10 -1.37 6.41 8.29
CA VAL A 10 -2.58 6.78 9.05
C VAL A 10 -3.44 7.82 8.32
N ASN A 11 -2.82 8.70 7.52
CA ASN A 11 -3.54 9.73 6.77
C ASN A 11 -4.31 9.12 5.59
N GLN A 12 -3.81 8.03 4.99
CA GLN A 12 -4.53 7.32 3.94
C GLN A 12 -5.83 6.66 4.45
N ALA A 13 -5.90 6.39 5.76
CA ALA A 13 -7.09 5.84 6.40
C ALA A 13 -8.12 6.90 6.80
N THR A 14 -7.90 8.18 6.47
CA THR A 14 -8.82 9.26 6.82
C THR A 14 -9.88 9.47 5.73
N ARG A 15 -10.97 10.13 6.11
CA ARG A 15 -12.09 10.47 5.22
C ARG A 15 -11.63 11.28 4.02
N GLU A 16 -10.70 12.22 4.21
CA GLU A 16 -10.21 13.14 3.18
C GLU A 16 -9.29 12.47 2.16
N ALA A 17 -8.78 11.26 2.45
CA ALA A 17 -7.88 10.56 1.54
C ALA A 17 -8.57 10.23 0.21
N GLY A 18 -7.87 10.51 -0.90
CA GLY A 18 -8.28 10.21 -2.28
C GLY A 18 -8.16 8.72 -2.63
N THR A 19 -8.80 7.86 -1.86
CA THR A 19 -8.88 6.41 -2.09
C THR A 19 -10.30 5.92 -1.81
N SER A 20 -10.63 4.70 -2.27
CA SER A 20 -11.98 4.16 -2.12
C SER A 20 -12.33 3.86 -0.65
N ASP A 21 -13.62 3.89 -0.33
CA ASP A 21 -14.11 3.57 1.01
C ASP A 21 -13.76 2.14 1.43
N ARG A 22 -13.70 1.22 0.46
CA ARG A 22 -13.21 -0.15 0.69
C ARG A 22 -11.77 -0.15 1.20
N VAL A 23 -10.88 0.64 0.60
CA VAL A 23 -9.48 0.74 1.05
C VAL A 23 -9.41 1.33 2.46
N LYS A 24 -10.20 2.37 2.76
CA LYS A 24 -10.27 2.96 4.10
C LYS A 24 -10.74 1.94 5.14
N ALA A 25 -11.75 1.14 4.83
CA ALA A 25 -12.22 0.05 5.69
C ALA A 25 -11.13 -1.02 5.91
N MET A 26 -10.44 -1.45 4.84
CA MET A 26 -9.32 -2.40 4.95
C MET A 26 -8.20 -1.86 5.82
N LEU A 27 -7.85 -0.58 5.69
CA LEU A 27 -6.83 0.07 6.52
C LEU A 27 -7.24 0.16 7.99
N ALA A 28 -8.53 0.35 8.28
CA ALA A 28 -9.02 0.43 9.67
C ALA A 28 -9.02 -0.91 10.40
N GLU A 29 -9.06 -2.03 9.68
CA GLU A 29 -8.97 -3.36 10.25
C GLU A 29 -7.54 -3.90 10.36
N ALA A 30 -6.57 -3.25 9.72
CA ALA A 30 -5.20 -3.73 9.61
C ALA A 30 -4.49 -3.79 10.97
N GLY A 31 -3.80 -4.91 11.24
CA GLY A 31 -2.83 -5.03 12.32
C GLY A 31 -1.40 -4.70 11.87
N THR A 32 -0.46 -4.67 12.81
CA THR A 32 0.97 -4.40 12.51
C THR A 32 1.60 -5.49 11.65
N ALA A 33 1.15 -6.74 11.81
CA ALA A 33 1.61 -7.90 11.04
C ALA A 33 0.96 -8.03 9.65
N ASP A 34 -0.01 -7.18 9.31
CA ASP A 34 -0.77 -7.21 8.05
C ASP A 34 -0.08 -6.44 6.92
N VAL A 35 1.16 -5.99 7.13
CA VAL A 35 2.00 -5.34 6.14
C VAL A 35 3.05 -6.32 5.62
N GLY A 36 3.41 -6.19 4.35
CA GLY A 36 4.49 -6.94 3.71
C GLY A 36 5.21 -6.10 2.67
N MET A 37 6.23 -6.69 2.07
CA MET A 37 6.94 -6.11 0.92
C MET A 37 6.33 -6.61 -0.38
N ALA A 38 6.32 -5.76 -1.39
CA ALA A 38 5.95 -6.13 -2.76
C ALA A 38 6.80 -5.36 -3.76
N PRO A 39 7.07 -5.91 -4.96
CA PRO A 39 7.84 -5.22 -6.00
C PRO A 39 7.23 -3.87 -6.38
N ALA A 40 8.08 -2.85 -6.48
CA ALA A 40 7.72 -1.53 -6.99
C ALA A 40 7.57 -1.58 -8.52
N SER A 41 6.58 -0.87 -9.07
CA SER A 41 6.30 -0.90 -10.53
C SER A 41 7.28 -0.05 -11.35
N ASP A 42 7.84 1.00 -10.77
CA ASP A 42 8.77 1.94 -11.40
C ASP A 42 10.21 1.42 -11.43
N MET A 43 10.59 0.64 -10.42
CA MET A 43 11.92 0.02 -10.28
C MET A 43 11.85 -1.51 -10.21
N PHE A 44 10.89 -2.10 -10.91
CA PHE A 44 10.61 -3.55 -10.89
C PHE A 44 11.83 -4.38 -11.28
N GLU A 45 12.48 -4.02 -12.39
CA GLU A 45 13.64 -4.73 -12.93
C GLU A 45 14.84 -4.71 -11.96
N ALA A 46 14.96 -3.64 -11.15
CA ALA A 46 16.00 -3.49 -10.14
C ALA A 46 15.71 -4.26 -8.84
N GLY A 47 14.53 -4.87 -8.69
CA GLY A 47 14.14 -5.62 -7.51
C GLY A 47 13.83 -4.76 -6.29
N VAL A 48 13.50 -3.48 -6.49
CA VAL A 48 13.07 -2.60 -5.40
C VAL A 48 11.70 -3.03 -4.92
N GLU A 49 11.52 -3.06 -3.60
CA GLU A 49 10.25 -3.38 -2.97
C GLU A 49 9.73 -2.22 -2.13
N VAL A 50 8.40 -2.14 -2.00
CA VAL A 50 7.68 -1.16 -1.18
C VAL A 50 6.79 -1.85 -0.15
N GLN A 51 6.50 -1.14 0.95
CA GLN A 51 5.58 -1.62 1.97
C GLN A 51 4.13 -1.48 1.53
N VAL A 52 3.39 -2.59 1.60
CA VAL A 52 1.98 -2.65 1.23
C VAL A 52 1.16 -3.46 2.23
N LEU A 53 -0.13 -3.18 2.31
CA LEU A 53 -1.07 -4.04 3.02
C LEU A 53 -1.18 -5.39 2.30
N LYS A 54 -1.01 -6.51 3.02
CA LYS A 54 -1.21 -7.87 2.50
C LYS A 54 -2.52 -8.52 2.94
N ARG A 55 -3.19 -7.95 3.95
CA ARG A 55 -4.51 -8.45 4.39
C ARG A 55 -5.62 -7.96 3.45
N GLY A 56 -6.51 -8.88 3.07
CA GLY A 56 -7.69 -8.57 2.24
C GLY A 56 -7.39 -8.30 0.76
N THR A 57 -6.14 -8.43 0.34
CA THR A 57 -5.67 -8.33 -1.06
C THR A 57 -4.61 -9.40 -1.33
N LEU A 58 -4.52 -9.88 -2.57
CA LEU A 58 -3.50 -10.82 -3.03
C LEU A 58 -2.37 -10.11 -3.78
N PHE A 59 -2.40 -8.77 -3.86
CA PHE A 59 -1.45 -7.96 -4.60
C PHE A 59 0.02 -8.30 -4.25
N ALA A 60 0.38 -8.33 -2.97
CA ALA A 60 1.76 -8.58 -2.55
C ALA A 60 2.26 -9.96 -3.01
N MET A 61 1.43 -10.98 -2.87
CA MET A 61 1.73 -12.35 -3.30
C MET A 61 1.86 -12.43 -4.82
N ARG A 62 0.91 -11.83 -5.56
CA ARG A 62 0.90 -11.81 -7.03
C ARG A 62 2.09 -11.03 -7.57
N GLY A 63 2.42 -9.89 -6.99
CA GLY A 63 3.60 -9.12 -7.33
C GLY A 63 4.89 -9.91 -7.12
N ALA A 64 5.04 -10.58 -5.97
CA ALA A 64 6.17 -11.47 -5.72
C ALA A 64 6.24 -12.60 -6.77
N GLN A 65 5.11 -13.23 -7.11
CA GLN A 65 5.05 -14.24 -8.16
C GLN A 65 5.52 -13.70 -9.52
N LEU A 66 5.07 -12.52 -9.93
CA LEU A 66 5.50 -11.88 -11.18
C LEU A 66 7.01 -11.60 -11.17
N TYR A 67 7.56 -11.13 -10.06
CA TYR A 67 9.00 -10.91 -9.94
C TYR A 67 9.81 -12.21 -9.99
N GLN A 68 9.34 -13.28 -9.34
CA GLN A 68 9.99 -14.59 -9.44
C GLN A 68 10.00 -15.11 -10.88
N LEU A 69 8.90 -14.96 -11.61
CA LEU A 69 8.84 -15.33 -13.04
C LEU A 69 9.79 -14.50 -13.88
N TYR A 70 9.85 -13.18 -13.64
CA TYR A 70 10.77 -12.28 -14.33
C TYR A 70 12.25 -12.66 -14.12
N ARG A 71 12.59 -13.11 -12.90
CA ARG A 71 13.93 -13.58 -12.55
C ARG A 71 14.27 -14.94 -13.17
N THR A 72 13.27 -15.80 -13.33
CA THR A 72 13.45 -17.19 -13.76
C THR A 72 13.53 -17.35 -15.28
N TYR A 73 12.73 -16.58 -16.02
CA TYR A 73 12.60 -16.70 -17.47
C TYR A 73 13.19 -15.47 -18.19
N ASP A 74 13.55 -15.64 -19.46
CA ASP A 74 14.12 -14.58 -20.29
C ASP A 74 13.11 -13.90 -21.21
N SER A 75 11.91 -14.46 -21.35
CA SER A 75 10.82 -13.87 -22.13
C SER A 75 9.45 -14.40 -21.67
N LEU A 76 8.37 -13.82 -22.18
CA LEU A 76 7.01 -14.29 -21.91
C LEU A 76 6.76 -15.69 -22.49
N GLU A 77 7.34 -16.00 -23.65
CA GLU A 77 7.21 -17.28 -24.37
C GLU A 77 7.95 -18.41 -23.67
N ALA A 78 8.99 -18.09 -22.90
CA ALA A 78 9.74 -19.06 -22.11
C ALA A 78 8.97 -19.54 -20.87
N ILE A 79 7.92 -18.83 -20.43
CA ILE A 79 7.09 -19.22 -19.29
C ILE A 79 6.22 -20.43 -19.70
N PRO A 80 6.22 -21.54 -18.93
CA PRO A 80 5.37 -22.69 -19.21
C PRO A 80 3.90 -22.30 -19.39
N ARG A 81 3.26 -22.87 -20.43
CA ARG A 81 1.91 -22.46 -20.85
C ARG A 81 0.88 -22.66 -19.73
N ASP A 82 1.02 -23.67 -18.89
CA ASP A 82 0.14 -23.89 -17.74
C ASP A 82 0.27 -22.78 -16.69
N VAL A 83 1.49 -22.27 -16.47
CA VAL A 83 1.76 -21.13 -15.58
C VAL A 83 1.20 -19.84 -16.17
N MET A 84 1.48 -19.55 -17.44
CA MET A 84 0.93 -18.37 -18.13
C MET A 84 -0.60 -18.38 -18.11
N SER A 85 -1.23 -19.52 -18.39
CA SER A 85 -2.70 -19.66 -18.35
C SER A 85 -3.29 -19.33 -16.97
N LYS A 86 -2.57 -19.63 -15.89
CA LYS A 86 -3.00 -19.25 -14.53
C LYS A 86 -2.87 -17.75 -14.30
N LEU A 87 -1.81 -17.10 -14.81
CA LEU A 87 -1.65 -15.65 -14.72
C LEU A 87 -2.74 -14.91 -15.49
N GLU A 88 -2.99 -15.32 -16.74
CA GLU A 88 -4.04 -14.75 -17.59
C GLU A 88 -5.41 -14.81 -16.90
N LYS A 89 -5.73 -15.93 -16.24
CA LYS A 89 -7.01 -16.10 -15.54
C LYS A 89 -7.08 -15.34 -14.21
N SER A 90 -6.03 -15.40 -13.39
CA SER A 90 -6.11 -14.98 -11.98
C SER A 90 -5.50 -13.61 -11.69
N VAL A 91 -4.52 -13.16 -12.48
CA VAL A 91 -3.77 -11.92 -12.29
C VAL A 91 -4.15 -10.90 -13.35
N PHE A 92 -3.93 -11.22 -14.63
CA PHE A 92 -4.21 -10.29 -15.72
C PHE A 92 -5.69 -10.19 -16.03
N LYS A 93 -6.45 -11.27 -15.83
CA LYS A 93 -7.88 -11.40 -16.18
C LYS A 93 -8.17 -11.14 -17.67
N MET A 94 -7.17 -11.40 -18.50
CA MET A 94 -7.19 -11.33 -19.96
C MET A 94 -5.95 -12.07 -20.48
N SER A 95 -5.87 -12.29 -21.80
CA SER A 95 -4.67 -12.88 -22.41
C SER A 95 -3.47 -11.96 -22.23
N VAL A 96 -2.28 -12.54 -22.20
CA VAL A 96 -1.03 -11.78 -22.14
C VAL A 96 -0.87 -10.89 -23.38
N ASP A 97 -1.36 -11.34 -24.53
CA ASP A 97 -1.36 -10.57 -25.79
C ASP A 97 -2.22 -9.30 -25.66
N ALA A 98 -3.40 -9.40 -25.06
CA ALA A 98 -4.26 -8.23 -24.82
C ALA A 98 -3.63 -7.24 -23.83
N VAL A 99 -2.90 -7.73 -22.82
CA VAL A 99 -2.12 -6.85 -21.92
C VAL A 99 -1.03 -6.13 -22.72
N TRP A 100 -0.32 -6.85 -23.59
CA TRP A 100 0.73 -6.27 -24.42
C TRP A 100 0.20 -5.23 -25.41
N GLU A 101 -0.92 -5.48 -26.08
CA GLU A 101 -1.59 -4.49 -26.94
C GLU A 101 -1.95 -3.20 -26.18
N GLY A 102 -2.41 -3.34 -24.93
CA GLY A 102 -2.64 -2.21 -24.03
C GLY A 102 -1.35 -1.44 -23.70
N CYS A 103 -0.25 -2.16 -23.46
CA CYS A 103 1.06 -1.54 -23.25
C CYS A 103 1.55 -0.80 -24.50
N VAL A 104 1.39 -1.39 -25.69
CA VAL A 104 1.74 -0.75 -26.97
C VAL A 104 0.97 0.55 -27.14
N SER A 105 -0.34 0.54 -26.91
CA SER A 105 -1.19 1.73 -27.01
C SER A 105 -0.71 2.83 -26.04
N PHE A 106 -0.47 2.47 -24.78
CA PHE A 106 -0.02 3.39 -23.74
C PHE A 106 1.34 4.02 -24.03
N PHE A 107 2.33 3.22 -24.42
CA PHE A 107 3.70 3.70 -24.65
C PHE A 107 3.88 4.39 -25.99
N SER A 108 3.05 4.08 -27.01
CA SER A 108 3.09 4.79 -28.29
C SER A 108 2.81 6.30 -28.13
N GLU A 109 1.97 6.67 -27.16
CA GLU A 109 1.65 8.08 -26.89
C GLU A 109 2.64 8.74 -25.92
N ARG A 110 3.20 7.97 -24.97
CA ARG A 110 3.94 8.53 -23.82
C ARG A 110 5.45 8.36 -23.90
N ASP A 111 5.92 7.20 -24.30
CA ASP A 111 7.35 6.89 -24.40
C ASP A 111 7.60 5.74 -25.39
N PRO A 112 7.63 6.04 -26.71
CA PRO A 112 7.83 5.02 -27.75
C PRO A 112 9.15 4.25 -27.62
N LYS A 113 10.16 4.81 -26.93
CA LYS A 113 11.45 4.16 -26.73
C LYS A 113 11.35 2.87 -25.92
N GLN A 114 10.35 2.75 -25.04
CA GLN A 114 10.08 1.48 -24.35
C GLN A 114 9.71 0.37 -25.33
N LEU A 115 8.96 0.70 -26.39
CA LEU A 115 8.56 -0.26 -27.42
C LEU A 115 9.72 -0.65 -28.33
N GLU A 116 10.53 0.34 -28.74
CA GLU A 116 11.76 0.08 -29.50
C GLU A 116 12.72 -0.86 -28.76
N ARG A 117 12.83 -0.68 -27.44
CA ARG A 117 13.63 -1.56 -26.58
C ARG A 117 12.99 -2.93 -26.43
N ALA A 118 11.69 -3.00 -26.16
CA ALA A 118 10.97 -4.27 -26.00
C ALA A 118 11.03 -5.14 -27.26
N ALA A 119 11.07 -4.53 -28.45
CA ALA A 119 11.26 -5.24 -29.71
C ALA A 119 12.64 -5.93 -29.85
N LYS A 120 13.67 -5.43 -29.13
CA LYS A 120 15.03 -5.99 -29.14
C LYS A 120 15.31 -6.86 -27.91
N GLU A 121 14.63 -6.60 -26.80
CA GLU A 121 14.84 -7.24 -25.51
C GLU A 121 13.53 -7.88 -25.00
N PRO A 122 13.29 -9.18 -25.27
CA PRO A 122 12.08 -9.88 -24.81
C PRO A 122 11.87 -9.84 -23.30
N LYS A 123 12.97 -9.80 -22.53
CA LYS A 123 12.92 -9.64 -21.07
C LYS A 123 12.35 -8.30 -20.66
N HIS A 124 12.63 -7.24 -21.42
CA HIS A 124 12.06 -5.92 -21.17
C HIS A 124 10.56 -5.89 -21.52
N GLN A 125 10.15 -6.52 -22.62
CA GLN A 125 8.71 -6.69 -22.94
C GLN A 125 7.96 -7.38 -21.78
N MET A 126 8.53 -8.47 -21.24
CA MET A 126 7.97 -9.15 -20.07
C MET A 126 7.86 -8.22 -18.85
N ALA A 127 8.89 -7.40 -18.58
CA ALA A 127 8.83 -6.42 -17.50
C ALA A 127 7.68 -5.43 -17.69
N LEU A 128 7.49 -4.89 -18.89
CA LEU A 128 6.40 -3.95 -19.18
C LEU A 128 5.01 -4.58 -18.93
N VAL A 129 4.81 -5.83 -19.36
CA VAL A 129 3.56 -6.58 -19.11
C VAL A 129 3.32 -6.81 -17.62
N PHE A 130 4.35 -7.12 -16.84
CA PHE A 130 4.19 -7.32 -15.39
C PHE A 130 3.96 -5.98 -14.67
N ARG A 131 4.67 -4.93 -15.09
CA ARG A 131 4.51 -3.56 -14.58
C ARG A 131 3.13 -2.98 -14.87
N TRP A 132 2.45 -3.42 -15.94
CA TRP A 132 1.05 -3.07 -16.19
C TRP A 132 0.16 -3.45 -15.00
N TYR A 133 0.28 -4.70 -14.49
CA TYR A 133 -0.49 -5.14 -13.33
C TYR A 133 -0.09 -4.34 -12.08
N LEU A 134 1.22 -4.21 -11.83
CA LEU A 134 1.73 -3.49 -10.66
C LEU A 134 1.30 -2.02 -10.66
N GLY A 135 1.35 -1.33 -11.80
CA GLY A 135 0.96 0.07 -11.92
C GLY A 135 -0.56 0.31 -11.85
N LEU A 136 -1.37 -0.56 -12.45
CA LEU A 136 -2.83 -0.42 -12.40
C LEU A 136 -3.43 -0.81 -11.05
N SER A 137 -2.75 -1.66 -10.27
CA SER A 137 -3.22 -2.09 -8.95
C SER A 137 -3.49 -0.93 -7.98
N SER A 138 -2.69 0.14 -8.04
CA SER A 138 -2.93 1.38 -7.29
C SER A 138 -4.16 2.14 -7.80
N HIS A 139 -4.39 2.17 -9.11
CA HIS A 139 -5.57 2.81 -9.71
C HIS A 139 -6.87 2.08 -9.35
N TRP A 140 -6.84 0.74 -9.33
CA TRP A 140 -7.98 -0.07 -8.90
C TRP A 140 -8.34 0.19 -7.43
N ALA A 141 -7.33 0.40 -6.57
CA ALA A 141 -7.52 0.75 -5.17
C ALA A 141 -8.24 2.11 -5.01
N ILE A 142 -7.80 3.11 -5.78
CA ILE A 142 -8.38 4.46 -5.76
C ILE A 142 -9.82 4.44 -6.28
N ARG A 143 -10.07 3.78 -7.42
CA ARG A 143 -11.39 3.74 -8.06
C ARG A 143 -12.39 2.81 -7.38
N GLY A 144 -11.92 1.88 -6.54
CA GLY A 144 -12.79 0.87 -5.93
C GLY A 144 -13.32 -0.15 -6.94
N GLU A 145 -12.52 -0.50 -7.94
CA GLU A 145 -12.91 -1.34 -9.08
C GLU A 145 -13.42 -2.71 -8.60
N ALA A 146 -14.69 -3.02 -8.88
CA ALA A 146 -15.39 -4.14 -8.28
C ALA A 146 -14.80 -5.50 -8.67
N ASP A 147 -14.29 -5.62 -9.90
CA ASP A 147 -13.68 -6.85 -10.41
C ASP A 147 -12.20 -6.98 -10.00
N ARG A 148 -11.61 -5.99 -9.35
CA ARG A 148 -10.19 -5.98 -8.94
C ARG A 148 -10.00 -5.91 -7.42
N LYS A 149 -11.05 -6.23 -6.67
CA LYS A 149 -11.09 -6.26 -5.20
C LYS A 149 -9.90 -6.95 -4.51
N LEU A 150 -9.37 -8.03 -5.09
CA LEU A 150 -8.24 -8.81 -4.55
C LEU A 150 -6.88 -8.40 -5.16
N ASP A 151 -6.87 -7.42 -6.05
CA ASP A 151 -5.70 -6.98 -6.81
C ASP A 151 -5.24 -5.58 -6.42
N VAL A 152 -5.88 -4.96 -5.43
CA VAL A 152 -5.60 -3.58 -5.04
C VAL A 152 -4.26 -3.49 -4.32
N GLN A 153 -3.41 -2.57 -4.78
CA GLN A 153 -2.21 -2.17 -4.07
C GLN A 153 -2.55 -1.03 -3.12
N ILE A 154 -2.21 -1.21 -1.85
CA ILE A 154 -2.45 -0.23 -0.79
C ILE A 154 -1.11 -0.01 -0.10
N TRP A 155 -0.47 1.13 -0.35
CA TRP A 155 0.79 1.50 0.28
C TRP A 155 0.57 1.73 1.76
N CYS A 156 1.23 0.96 2.61
CA CYS A 156 0.96 1.02 4.03
C CYS A 156 2.11 0.41 4.83
N GLY A 157 2.55 1.13 5.86
CA GLY A 157 3.52 0.65 6.84
C GLY A 157 2.85 0.20 8.14
N PRO A 158 3.60 -0.43 9.05
CA PRO A 158 3.06 -1.01 10.30
C PRO A 158 2.41 0.03 11.23
N ALA A 159 2.70 1.33 11.02
CA ALA A 159 2.09 2.43 11.76
C ALA A 159 0.56 2.41 11.73
N ILE A 160 -0.07 1.88 10.67
CA ILE A 160 -1.53 1.73 10.64
C ILE A 160 -2.04 0.80 11.74
N GLY A 161 -1.32 -0.28 12.01
CA GLY A 161 -1.70 -1.28 13.01
C GLY A 161 -1.57 -0.73 14.42
N SER A 162 -0.46 -0.02 14.70
CA SER A 162 -0.27 0.68 15.97
C SER A 162 -1.33 1.77 16.17
N PHE A 163 -1.67 2.51 15.11
CA PHE A 163 -2.74 3.50 15.14
C PHE A 163 -4.10 2.85 15.44
N ASN A 164 -4.47 1.79 14.74
CA ASN A 164 -5.74 1.09 14.96
C ASN A 164 -5.85 0.54 16.39
N GLN A 165 -4.76 -0.04 16.92
CA GLN A 165 -4.71 -0.50 18.31
C GLN A 165 -4.89 0.65 19.32
N TRP A 166 -4.21 1.78 19.08
CA TRP A 166 -4.33 2.97 19.92
C TRP A 166 -5.73 3.60 19.89
N THR A 167 -6.39 3.58 18.72
CA THR A 167 -7.74 4.14 18.55
C THR A 167 -8.86 3.20 18.95
N ALA A 168 -8.57 1.94 19.27
CA ALA A 168 -9.57 0.93 19.58
C ALA A 168 -10.49 1.38 20.73
N GLY A 169 -11.81 1.22 20.53
CA GLY A 169 -12.82 1.65 21.49
C GLY A 169 -13.00 3.18 21.60
N THR A 170 -12.52 3.95 20.62
CA THR A 170 -12.73 5.40 20.53
C THR A 170 -13.41 5.77 19.22
N PHE A 171 -13.82 7.04 19.08
CA PHE A 171 -14.43 7.53 17.83
C PHE A 171 -13.52 7.36 16.62
N LEU A 172 -12.18 7.43 16.78
CA LEU A 172 -11.24 7.22 15.66
C LEU A 172 -11.13 5.75 15.20
N ALA A 173 -11.73 4.80 15.92
CA ALA A 173 -11.82 3.42 15.42
C ALA A 173 -12.64 3.36 14.12
N GLU A 174 -13.68 4.20 14.00
CA GLU A 174 -14.58 4.27 12.86
C GLU A 174 -13.95 5.05 11.68
N PRO A 175 -13.77 4.43 10.49
CA PRO A 175 -13.21 5.10 9.32
C PRO A 175 -13.87 6.45 8.98
N ALA A 176 -15.20 6.54 9.12
CA ALA A 176 -15.95 7.76 8.79
C ALA A 176 -15.60 8.95 9.71
N GLU A 177 -15.15 8.66 10.93
CA GLU A 177 -14.78 9.65 11.95
C GLU A 177 -13.30 10.04 11.91
N ARG A 178 -12.48 9.32 11.13
CA ARG A 178 -11.06 9.65 10.92
C ARG A 178 -10.93 10.88 10.05
N ARG A 179 -10.92 12.06 10.65
CA ARG A 179 -10.56 13.33 9.98
C ARG A 179 -9.08 13.59 10.17
N VAL A 180 -8.37 13.94 9.10
CA VAL A 180 -6.90 14.11 9.13
C VAL A 180 -6.43 15.10 10.20
N VAL A 181 -7.17 16.19 10.41
CA VAL A 181 -6.87 17.20 11.44
C VAL A 181 -7.09 16.63 12.85
N ALA A 182 -8.17 15.87 13.06
CA ALA A 182 -8.44 15.24 14.36
C ALA A 182 -7.38 14.19 14.71
N VAL A 183 -6.92 13.42 13.72
CA VAL A 183 -5.81 12.47 13.86
C VAL A 183 -4.53 13.20 14.28
N ALA A 184 -4.13 14.23 13.52
CA ALA A 184 -2.90 14.99 13.80
C ALA A 184 -2.94 15.65 15.18
N ALA A 185 -4.05 16.31 15.52
CA ALA A 185 -4.20 16.98 16.81
C ALA A 185 -4.14 15.99 17.99
N ASN A 186 -4.77 14.82 17.87
CA ASN A 186 -4.71 13.80 18.92
C ASN A 186 -3.31 13.20 19.08
N LEU A 187 -2.57 13.00 17.99
CA LEU A 187 -1.18 12.53 18.06
C LEU A 187 -0.27 13.55 18.76
N LEU A 188 -0.38 14.83 18.40
CA LEU A 188 0.42 15.90 19.00
C LEU A 188 0.05 16.15 20.46
N ALA A 189 -1.24 16.25 20.78
CA ALA A 189 -1.72 16.42 22.16
C ALA A 189 -1.31 15.24 23.04
N GLY A 190 -1.45 14.00 22.54
CA GLY A 190 -1.02 12.80 23.24
C GLY A 190 0.48 12.77 23.49
N ALA A 191 1.30 13.10 22.48
CA ALA A 191 2.75 13.19 22.64
C ALA A 191 3.14 14.24 23.70
N ALA A 192 2.52 15.42 23.69
CA ALA A 192 2.78 16.47 24.68
C ALA A 192 2.39 16.03 26.10
N ALA A 193 1.21 15.43 26.28
CA ALA A 193 0.73 14.96 27.57
C ALA A 193 1.63 13.85 28.15
N ILE A 194 1.97 12.84 27.35
CA ILE A 194 2.84 11.74 27.77
C ILE A 194 4.25 12.24 28.09
N THR A 195 4.79 13.15 27.27
CA THR A 195 6.10 13.78 27.54
C THR A 195 6.08 14.56 28.86
N ARG A 196 4.99 15.30 29.14
CA ARG A 196 4.83 16.01 30.42
C ARG A 196 4.77 15.05 31.60
N SER A 197 4.02 13.96 31.50
CA SER A 197 3.98 12.92 32.53
C SER A 197 5.37 12.31 32.77
N HIS A 198 6.09 12.00 31.70
CA HIS A 198 7.45 11.49 31.79
C HIS A 198 8.40 12.48 32.47
N HIS A 199 8.33 13.78 32.16
CA HIS A 199 9.12 14.82 32.83
C HIS A 199 8.86 14.92 34.34
N LEU A 200 7.61 14.72 34.79
CA LEU A 200 7.27 14.67 36.21
C LEU A 200 7.86 13.42 36.86
N LEU A 201 7.73 12.26 36.19
CA LEU A 201 8.21 10.99 36.70
C LEU A 201 9.73 11.00 36.94
N VAL A 202 10.52 11.52 36.00
CA VAL A 202 11.98 11.62 36.15
C VAL A 202 12.42 12.62 37.23
N GLN A 203 11.49 13.48 37.70
CA GLN A 203 11.69 14.38 38.84
C GLN A 203 11.15 13.80 40.16
N GLY A 204 10.71 12.54 40.16
CA GLY A 204 10.19 11.85 41.35
C GLY A 204 8.70 12.09 41.64
N VAL A 205 7.96 12.71 40.72
CA VAL A 205 6.52 12.92 40.85
C VAL A 205 5.76 11.91 39.99
N ASP A 206 5.13 10.91 40.61
CA ASP A 206 4.29 9.95 39.90
C ASP A 206 2.86 10.49 39.75
N ALA A 207 2.49 10.90 38.53
CA ALA A 207 1.14 11.33 38.17
C ALA A 207 0.17 10.14 37.93
N GLY A 208 0.59 8.92 38.26
CA GLY A 208 -0.21 7.71 38.14
C GLY A 208 -0.19 7.11 36.72
N PRO A 209 -0.66 5.86 36.57
CA PRO A 209 -0.56 5.11 35.32
C PRO A 209 -1.38 5.72 34.17
N GLU A 210 -2.52 6.36 34.47
CA GLU A 210 -3.37 6.99 33.45
C GLU A 210 -2.67 8.15 32.73
N SER A 211 -1.78 8.87 33.42
CA SER A 211 -1.02 9.98 32.83
C SER A 211 -0.02 9.54 31.76
N ARG A 212 0.29 8.23 31.68
CA ARG A 212 1.25 7.63 30.75
C ARG A 212 0.59 7.17 29.45
N ALA A 213 -0.72 7.30 29.33
CA ALA A 213 -1.48 6.94 28.15
C ALA A 213 -2.37 8.09 27.71
N TRP A 214 -2.50 8.29 26.40
CA TRP A 214 -3.44 9.24 25.83
C TRP A 214 -4.50 8.48 25.03
N ARG A 215 -5.78 8.68 25.37
CA ARG A 215 -6.91 8.18 24.58
C ARG A 215 -7.41 9.28 23.66
N PRO A 216 -7.67 8.98 22.36
CA PRO A 216 -8.25 9.95 21.43
C PRO A 216 -9.50 10.65 21.97
N ARG A 217 -9.59 11.95 21.73
CA ARG A 217 -10.73 12.81 22.11
C ARG A 217 -11.23 13.59 20.88
N PRO A 218 -12.55 13.81 20.74
CA PRO A 218 -13.09 14.69 19.71
C PRO A 218 -12.50 16.10 19.84
N LEU A 219 -12.33 16.77 18.70
CA LEU A 219 -11.99 18.20 18.69
C LEU A 219 -13.25 19.00 19.01
N SER A 220 -13.18 19.86 20.03
CA SER A 220 -14.20 20.84 20.39
C SER A 220 -14.22 22.00 19.40
#